data_AF-A0A524HBB0-F1
#
_entry.id   AF-A0A524HBB0-F1
#
_cell.length_a   1.000
_cell.length_b   1.000
_cell.length_c   1.000
_cell.angle_alpha   90.00
_cell.angle_beta   90.00
_cell.angle_gamma   90.00
#
_symmetry.space_group_name_H-M   'P 1'
#
loop_
_entity.id
_entity.type
_entity.pdbx_description
1 polymer ?
#
loop_
_entity_poly.entity_id
_entity_poly.type
_entity_poly.pdbx_seq_one_letter_code
_entity_poly.pdbx_strand_id
1 'polypeptide(L)' 'MLARIRSAAVLGIDAYMVEVEVDITNGLPSVATVGLPHGAVKEGRERVT' A
#
# COMPACT_ATOMS: atom_id res chain seq x y z
N MET A 1 -3.91 -13.74 -5.97
CA MET A 1 -5.28 -13.24 -5.71
C MET A 1 -5.16 -11.75 -5.71
N LEU A 2 -5.75 -11.10 -6.71
CA LEU A 2 -5.69 -9.66 -6.88
C LEU A 2 -6.85 -8.99 -6.14
N ALA A 3 -6.52 -8.12 -5.19
CA ALA A 3 -7.46 -7.25 -4.51
C ALA A 3 -7.14 -5.80 -4.88
N ARG A 4 -8.18 -5.01 -5.17
CA ARG A 4 -8.07 -3.56 -5.45
C ARG A 4 -8.94 -2.80 -4.46
N ILE A 5 -8.37 -1.79 -3.82
CA ILE A 5 -9.04 -0.95 -2.84
C ILE A 5 -8.82 0.52 -3.19
N ARG A 6 -9.88 1.32 -3.07
CA ARG A 6 -9.79 2.77 -3.15
C ARG A 6 -9.41 3.33 -1.79
N SER A 7 -8.43 4.22 -1.80
CA SER A 7 -7.91 4.91 -0.63
C SER A 7 -7.71 6.39 -0.96
N ALA A 8 -7.27 7.16 0.02
CA ALA A 8 -6.87 8.55 -0.15
C ALA A 8 -5.54 8.81 0.55
N ALA A 9 -4.72 9.67 -0.05
CA ALA A 9 -3.49 10.18 0.52
C ALA A 9 -3.60 11.71 0.60
N VAL A 10 -3.02 12.28 1.65
CA VAL A 10 -3.00 13.73 1.84
C VAL A 10 -1.60 14.24 1.51
N LEU A 11 -1.52 15.29 0.69
CA LEU A 11 -0.27 16.00 0.42
C LEU A 11 -0.50 17.49 0.74
N GLY A 12 -0.01 17.92 1.90
CA GLY A 12 -0.30 19.25 2.42
C GLY A 12 -1.77 19.36 2.87
N ILE A 13 -2.53 20.23 2.20
CA ILE A 13 -3.99 20.41 2.44
C ILE A 13 -4.85 19.65 1.42
N ASP A 14 -4.24 19.11 0.37
CA ASP A 14 -4.95 18.49 -0.74
C ASP A 14 -5.10 16.99 -0.51
N ALA A 15 -6.29 16.48 -0.83
CA ALA A 15 -6.59 15.06 -0.80
C ALA A 15 -6.51 14.46 -2.21
N TYR A 16 -5.72 13.40 -2.34
CA TYR A 16 -5.52 12.66 -3.57
C TYR A 16 -6.15 11.28 -3.45
N MET A 17 -6.99 10.92 -4.42
CA MET A 17 -7.49 9.56 -4.52
C MET A 17 -6.37 8.64 -4.98
N VAL A 18 -6.16 7.55 -4.25
CA VAL A 18 -5.13 6.54 -4.56
C VAL A 18 -5.77 5.17 -4.62
N GLU A 19 -5.37 4.37 -5.60
CA GLU A 19 -5.80 2.99 -5.71
C GLU A 19 -4.67 2.09 -5.23
N VAL A 20 -5.00 1.16 -4.33
CA VAL A 20 -4.07 0.19 -3.79
C VAL A 20 -4.40 -1.17 -4.38
N GLU A 21 -3.41 -1.78 -5.01
CA GLU A 21 -3.50 -3.12 -5.55
C GLU A 21 -2.64 -4.07 -4.72
N VAL A 22 -3.19 -5.22 -4.37
CA VAL A 22 -2.51 -6.27 -3.63
C VAL A 22 -2.66 -7.55 -4.43
N ASP A 23 -1.54 -8.19 -4.76
CA ASP A 23 -1.57 -9.55 -5.28
C ASP A 23 -0.93 -10.51 -4.27
N ILE A 24 -1.63 -11.61 -4.01
CA ILE A 24 -1.19 -12.69 -3.13
C ILE A 24 -0.90 -13.93 -3.97
N THR A 25 0.36 -14.38 -3.96
CA THR A 25 0.79 -15.63 -4.58
C THR A 25 1.17 -16.65 -3.51
N ASN A 26 0.87 -17.93 -3.76
CA ASN A 26 1.31 -19.01 -2.86
C ASN A 26 2.83 -19.15 -2.93
N GLY A 27 3.50 -19.05 -1.78
CA GLY A 27 4.95 -19.04 -1.68
C GLY A 27 5.42 -18.71 -0.26
N LEU A 28 6.70 -18.39 -0.11
CA LEU A 28 7.24 -17.94 1.17
C LEU A 28 6.61 -16.61 1.60
N PRO A 29 6.34 -16.40 2.90
CA PRO A 29 5.80 -15.15 3.41
C PRO A 29 6.74 -13.98 3.09
N SER A 30 6.34 -13.14 2.15
CA SER A 30 7.06 -11.92 1.83
C SER A 30 6.07 -10.86 1.37
N VAL A 31 6.32 -9.63 1.77
CA VAL A 31 5.49 -8.48 1.38
C VAL A 31 6.42 -7.45 0.77
N ALA A 32 6.19 -7.10 -0.49
CA ALA A 32 6.90 -6.03 -1.17
C ALA A 32 5.90 -4.91 -1.51
N THR A 33 6.28 -3.66 -1.25
CA THR A 33 5.49 -2.49 -1.62
C THR A 33 6.20 -1.76 -2.75
N VAL A 34 5.48 -1.47 -3.83
CA VAL A 34 5.99 -0.80 -5.03
C VAL A 34 5.12 0.41 -5.36
N GLY A 35 5.70 1.45 -5.96
CA GLY A 35 4.96 2.60 -6.51
C GLY A 35 4.97 3.88 -5.67
N LEU A 36 4.97 3.82 -4.34
CA LEU A 36 5.05 5.02 -3.48
C LEU A 36 6.38 5.04 -2.70
N PRO A 37 7.28 6.01 -2.93
CA PRO A 37 8.59 6.09 -2.25
C PRO A 37 8.50 6.61 -0.81
N HIS A 38 7.29 6.75 -0.26
CA HIS A 38 7.08 7.44 1.01
C HIS A 38 7.29 6.50 2.22
N GLY A 39 8.13 6.92 3.17
CA GLY A 39 8.46 6.13 4.36
C GLY A 39 7.24 5.72 5.20
N ALA A 40 6.21 6.56 5.27
CA ALA A 40 5.00 6.26 6.03
C ALA A 40 4.24 5.03 5.50
N VAL A 41 4.33 4.73 4.19
CA VAL A 41 3.74 3.52 3.59
C VAL A 41 4.50 2.28 4.08
N LYS A 42 5.84 2.36 4.15
CA LYS A 42 6.69 1.26 4.62
C LYS A 42 6.46 0.97 6.11
N GLU A 43 6.34 2.00 6.94
CA GLU A 43 6.01 1.85 8.36
C GLU A 43 4.57 1.35 8.59
N GLY A 44 3.62 1.80 7.75
CA GLY A 44 2.24 1.32 7.79
C GLY A 44 2.15 -0.20 7.60
N ARG A 45 2.98 -0.76 6.70
CA ARG A 45 3.08 -2.20 6.49
C ARG A 45 3.51 -2.96 7.75
N GLU A 46 4.51 -2.47 8.49
CA GLU A 46 4.96 -3.17 9.72
C GLU A 46 3.88 -3.20 10.81
N ARG A 47 2.99 -2.20 10.83
CA ARG A 47 1.87 -2.14 11.78
C ARG A 47 0.74 -3.12 11.47
N VAL A 48 0.64 -3.59 10.23
CA VAL A 48 -0.38 -4.54 9.77
C VAL A 48 0.31 -5.92 9.61
N THR A 49 0.63 -6.56 10.74
CA THR A 49 1.12 -7.95 10.80
C THR A 49 -0.03 -8.90 11.13
#